data_AF-A0A972Y746-F1
#
_entry.id   AF-A0A972Y746-F1
#
_cell.length_a   1.000
_cell.length_b   1.000
_cell.length_c   1.000
_cell.angle_alpha   90.00
_cell.angle_beta   90.00
_cell.angle_gamma   90.00
#
_symmetry.space_group_name_H-M   'P 1'
#
loop_
_entity.id
_entity.type
_entity.pdbx_description
1 polymer ?
#
loop_
_entity_poly.entity_id
_entity_poly.type
_entity_poly.pdbx_seq_one_letter_code
_entity_poly.pdbx_strand_id
1 'polypeptide(L)'
;MDNKDLVPCVDALEALFEQEANNIVSGNLSELGEIAQAKVLHLTALSTAIEGGALRDQPDAVIKRIQKLQSVAAEHDQHLQAVRHGLSRTLERLNRIQSDANVGSYNQYGGRVQFTDARGRFESKA
;
A
#
# COMPACT_ATOMS: atom_id res chain seq x y z
N MET A 1 -7.59 -34.33 -13.93
CA MET A 1 -7.63 -33.39 -12.79
C MET A 1 -9.06 -32.92 -12.70
N ASP A 2 -9.71 -33.27 -11.59
CA ASP A 2 -11.17 -33.21 -11.45
C ASP A 2 -11.69 -31.78 -11.41
N ASN A 3 -12.83 -31.56 -12.06
CA ASN A 3 -13.57 -30.30 -12.18
C ASN A 3 -14.21 -29.81 -10.84
N LYS A 4 -13.70 -30.30 -9.69
CA LYS A 4 -14.31 -30.15 -8.36
C LYS A 4 -13.62 -29.14 -7.45
N ASP A 5 -12.48 -28.59 -7.84
CA ASP A 5 -11.63 -27.79 -6.95
C ASP A 5 -11.85 -26.27 -7.04
N LEU A 6 -12.86 -25.80 -7.80
CA LEU A 6 -13.08 -24.37 -8.01
C LEU A 6 -13.65 -23.67 -6.76
N VAL A 7 -14.66 -24.28 -6.13
CA VAL A 7 -15.31 -23.73 -4.92
C VAL A 7 -14.30 -23.55 -3.77
N PRO A 8 -13.51 -24.56 -3.37
CA PRO A 8 -12.51 -24.37 -2.32
C PRO A 8 -11.41 -23.37 -2.69
N CYS A 9 -11.08 -23.22 -3.98
CA CYS A 9 -10.14 -22.20 -4.45
C CYS A 9 -10.70 -20.78 -4.27
N VAL A 10 -11.99 -20.58 -4.59
CA VAL A 10 -12.68 -19.29 -4.38
C VAL A 10 -12.83 -18.98 -2.89
N ASP A 11 -13.13 -19.98 -2.06
CA ASP A 11 -13.20 -19.81 -0.59
C ASP A 11 -11.85 -19.37 0.00
N ALA A 12 -10.76 -19.99 -0.46
CA ALA A 12 -9.40 -19.60 -0.05
C ALA A 12 -9.04 -18.18 -0.49
N LEU A 13 -9.43 -17.78 -1.70
CA LEU A 13 -9.24 -16.40 -2.17
C LEU A 13 -10.03 -15.41 -1.32
N GLU A 14 -11.30 -15.66 -1.04
CA GLU A 14 -12.12 -14.77 -0.20
C GLU A 14 -11.49 -14.56 1.19
N ALA A 15 -11.00 -15.63 1.82
CA ALA A 15 -10.30 -15.52 3.11
C ALA A 15 -9.02 -14.67 3.02
N LEU A 16 -8.22 -14.83 1.96
CA LEU A 16 -7.02 -14.01 1.74
C LEU A 16 -7.36 -12.54 1.46
N PHE A 17 -8.48 -12.27 0.79
CA PHE A 17 -8.96 -10.90 0.59
C PHE A 17 -9.43 -10.27 1.90
N GLU A 18 -10.13 -11.00 2.76
CA GLU A 18 -10.52 -10.50 4.07
C GLU A 18 -9.31 -10.23 4.98
N GLN A 19 -8.31 -11.12 4.98
CA GLN A 19 -7.05 -10.90 5.69
C GLN A 19 -6.28 -9.68 5.16
N GLU A 20 -6.26 -9.49 3.83
CA GLU A 20 -5.64 -8.31 3.23
C GLU A 20 -6.32 -7.02 3.69
N ALA A 21 -7.65 -6.98 3.69
CA ALA A 21 -8.42 -5.82 4.16
C ALA A 21 -8.07 -5.46 5.62
N ASN A 22 -8.02 -6.48 6.49
CA ASN A 22 -7.65 -6.30 7.90
C ASN A 22 -6.21 -5.76 8.06
N ASN A 23 -5.28 -6.23 7.23
CA ASN A 23 -3.88 -5.79 7.27
C ASN A 23 -3.65 -4.40 6.66
N ILE A 24 -4.43 -4.03 5.64
CA ILE A 24 -4.44 -2.67 5.10
C ILE A 24 -4.96 -1.68 6.15
N VAL A 25 -6.06 -2.01 6.84
CA VAL A 25 -6.65 -1.15 7.88
C VAL A 25 -5.75 -1.06 9.12
N SER A 26 -5.12 -2.16 9.53
CA SER A 26 -4.23 -2.18 10.70
C SER A 26 -2.83 -1.60 10.43
N GLY A 27 -2.46 -1.38 9.16
CA GLY A 27 -1.16 -0.84 8.76
C GLY A 27 -0.02 -1.87 8.79
N ASN A 28 -0.32 -3.16 8.92
CA ASN A 28 0.65 -4.25 8.93
C ASN A 28 1.14 -4.61 7.52
N LEU A 29 1.95 -3.72 6.94
CA LEU A 29 2.46 -3.84 5.56
C LEU A 29 3.44 -5.01 5.33
N SER A 30 4.05 -5.57 6.38
CA SER A 30 4.96 -6.71 6.26
C SER A 30 4.23 -8.03 5.96
N GLU A 31 3.08 -8.24 6.57
CA GLU A 31 2.26 -9.45 6.38
C GLU A 31 1.52 -9.45 5.03
N LEU A 32 1.36 -8.26 4.43
CA LEU A 32 0.81 -8.08 3.08
C LEU A 32 1.65 -8.79 1.99
N GLY A 33 2.97 -8.91 2.19
CA GLY A 33 3.86 -9.58 1.22
C GLY A 33 3.61 -11.09 1.11
N GLU A 34 3.41 -11.77 2.24
CA GLU A 34 3.12 -13.21 2.27
C GLU A 34 1.73 -13.51 1.69
N ILE A 35 0.74 -12.66 2.01
CA ILE A 35 -0.62 -12.74 1.46
C ILE A 35 -0.60 -12.54 -0.05
N ALA A 36 0.19 -11.59 -0.57
CA ALA A 36 0.31 -11.35 -2.00
C ALA A 36 0.83 -12.59 -2.76
N GLN A 37 1.83 -13.28 -2.20
CA GLN A 37 2.38 -14.49 -2.82
C GLN A 37 1.35 -15.63 -2.86
N ALA A 38 0.61 -15.85 -1.77
CA ALA A 38 -0.47 -16.82 -1.73
C ALA A 38 -1.58 -16.48 -2.73
N LYS A 39 -1.96 -15.20 -2.86
CA LYS A 39 -2.96 -14.74 -3.83
C LYS A 39 -2.56 -15.01 -5.27
N VAL A 40 -1.32 -14.73 -5.65
CA VAL A 40 -0.84 -14.99 -7.02
C VAL A 40 -0.92 -16.48 -7.35
N LEU A 41 -0.56 -17.35 -6.39
CA LEU A 41 -0.66 -18.80 -6.56
C LEU A 41 -2.11 -19.24 -6.80
N HIS A 42 -3.05 -18.78 -5.97
CA HIS A 42 -4.46 -19.13 -6.10
C HIS A 42 -5.12 -18.54 -7.35
N LEU A 43 -4.76 -17.31 -7.76
CA LEU A 43 -5.24 -16.71 -9.01
C LEU A 43 -4.72 -17.47 -10.24
N THR A 44 -3.48 -17.97 -10.20
CA THR A 44 -2.92 -18.78 -11.28
C THR A 44 -3.63 -20.14 -11.37
N ALA A 45 -3.89 -20.78 -10.21
CA ALA A 45 -4.66 -22.01 -10.15
C ALA A 45 -6.10 -21.81 -10.65
N LEU A 46 -6.73 -20.69 -10.29
CA LEU A 46 -8.06 -20.31 -10.76
C LEU A 46 -8.08 -20.10 -12.28
N SER A 47 -7.11 -19.38 -12.85
CA SER A 47 -7.00 -19.17 -14.30
C SER A 47 -6.85 -20.50 -15.04
N THR A 48 -5.94 -21.36 -14.56
CA THR A 48 -5.71 -22.70 -15.13
C THR A 48 -6.98 -23.54 -15.11
N ALA A 49 -7.74 -23.51 -14.00
CA ALA A 49 -9.00 -24.24 -13.88
C ALA A 49 -10.06 -23.70 -14.86
N ILE A 50 -10.17 -22.38 -14.99
CA ILE A 50 -11.09 -21.72 -15.93
C ILE A 50 -10.75 -22.10 -17.38
N GLU A 51 -9.48 -22.01 -17.77
CA GLU A 51 -8.99 -22.40 -19.10
C GLU A 51 -9.20 -23.89 -19.38
N GLY A 52 -9.09 -24.73 -18.34
CA GLY A 52 -9.42 -26.16 -18.38
C GLY A 52 -10.91 -26.48 -18.53
N GLY A 53 -11.78 -25.46 -18.61
CA GLY A 53 -13.21 -25.61 -18.80
C GLY A 53 -14.01 -25.73 -17.50
N ALA A 54 -13.41 -25.44 -16.35
CA ALA A 54 -14.05 -25.69 -15.06
C ALA A 54 -15.31 -24.85 -14.82
N LEU A 55 -15.49 -23.74 -15.56
CA LEU A 55 -16.68 -22.91 -15.48
C LEU A 55 -17.94 -23.54 -16.08
N ARG A 56 -17.81 -24.55 -16.95
CA ARG A 56 -18.96 -25.08 -17.73
C ARG A 56 -20.06 -25.68 -16.87
N ASP A 57 -19.69 -26.25 -15.72
CA ASP A 57 -20.60 -26.96 -14.82
C ASP A 57 -20.86 -26.17 -13.51
N GLN A 58 -20.43 -24.91 -13.44
CA GLN A 58 -20.46 -24.15 -12.20
C GLN A 58 -21.72 -23.28 -12.09
N PRO A 59 -22.30 -23.15 -10.89
CA PRO A 59 -23.44 -22.27 -10.68
C PRO A 59 -23.08 -20.80 -10.95
N ASP A 60 -24.04 -20.02 -11.47
CA ASP A 60 -23.93 -18.56 -11.64
C ASP A 60 -23.47 -17.83 -10.37
N ALA A 61 -23.77 -18.39 -9.20
CA ALA A 61 -23.32 -17.86 -7.91
C ALA A 61 -21.79 -17.79 -7.82
N VAL A 62 -21.06 -18.76 -8.37
CA VAL A 62 -19.59 -18.78 -8.36
C VAL A 62 -19.02 -17.68 -9.25
N ILE A 63 -19.63 -17.45 -10.42
CA ILE A 63 -19.25 -16.36 -11.34
C ILE A 63 -19.44 -15.00 -10.65
N LYS A 64 -20.57 -14.82 -9.96
CA LYS A 64 -20.85 -13.59 -9.18
C LYS A 64 -19.84 -13.38 -8.05
N ARG A 65 -19.38 -14.45 -7.39
CA ARG A 65 -18.33 -14.36 -6.36
C ARG A 65 -17.01 -13.88 -6.95
N ILE A 66 -16.60 -14.40 -8.11
CA ILE A 66 -15.38 -13.96 -8.81
C ILE A 66 -15.49 -12.47 -9.21
N GLN A 67 -16.64 -12.04 -9.73
CA GLN A 67 -16.89 -10.62 -10.03
C GLN A 67 -16.81 -9.74 -8.79
N LYS A 68 -17.31 -10.21 -7.64
CA LYS A 68 -17.20 -9.50 -6.37
C LYS A 68 -15.74 -9.41 -5.89
N LEU A 69 -14.94 -10.46 -6.06
CA LEU A 69 -13.51 -10.42 -5.73
C LEU A 69 -12.78 -9.34 -6.55
N GLN A 70 -13.17 -9.11 -7.80
CA GLN A 70 -12.62 -8.01 -8.61
C GLN A 70 -12.94 -6.64 -8.00
N SER A 71 -14.17 -6.41 -7.54
CA SER A 71 -14.53 -5.12 -6.92
C SER A 71 -13.76 -4.89 -5.61
N VAL A 72 -13.61 -5.94 -4.79
CA VAL A 72 -12.82 -5.86 -3.55
C VAL A 72 -11.34 -5.57 -3.85
N ALA A 73 -10.77 -6.16 -4.92
CA ALA A 73 -9.41 -5.84 -5.34
C ALA A 73 -9.23 -4.37 -5.71
N ALA A 74 -10.22 -3.76 -6.37
CA ALA A 74 -10.20 -2.35 -6.70
C ALA A 74 -10.25 -1.46 -5.45
N GLU A 75 -11.04 -1.83 -4.43
CA GLU A 75 -11.09 -1.13 -3.15
C GLU A 75 -9.73 -1.19 -2.42
N HIS A 76 -9.08 -2.35 -2.40
CA HIS A 76 -7.75 -2.50 -1.79
C HIS A 76 -6.68 -1.64 -2.48
N ASP A 77 -6.69 -1.59 -3.82
CA ASP A 77 -5.80 -0.71 -4.58
C ASP A 77 -6.00 0.77 -4.20
N GLN A 78 -7.26 1.22 -4.09
CA GLN A 78 -7.56 2.59 -3.65
C GLN A 78 -7.01 2.89 -2.26
N HIS A 79 -7.13 1.96 -1.31
CA HIS A 79 -6.58 2.13 0.03
C HIS A 79 -5.04 2.20 0.04
N LEU A 80 -4.37 1.31 -0.68
CA LEU A 80 -2.91 1.32 -0.80
C LEU A 80 -2.41 2.60 -1.50
N GLN A 81 -3.11 3.06 -2.52
CA GLN A 81 -2.81 4.34 -3.18
C GLN A 81 -2.96 5.52 -2.23
N ALA A 82 -4.00 5.54 -1.39
CA ALA A 82 -4.20 6.58 -0.39
C ALA A 82 -3.04 6.62 0.63
N VAL A 83 -2.58 5.45 1.11
CA VAL A 83 -1.42 5.33 1.99
C VAL A 83 -0.15 5.88 1.31
N ARG A 84 0.10 5.49 0.04
CA ARG A 84 1.23 6.00 -0.75
C ARG A 84 1.17 7.53 -0.88
N HIS A 85 0.02 8.09 -1.21
CA HIS A 85 -0.15 9.55 -1.33
C HIS A 85 0.08 10.28 0.01
N GLY A 86 -0.36 9.70 1.13
CA GLY A 86 -0.06 10.22 2.47
C GLY A 86 1.44 10.26 2.77
N LEU A 87 2.16 9.20 2.39
CA LEU A 87 3.62 9.13 2.56
C LEU A 87 4.35 10.16 1.69
N SER A 88 3.97 10.29 0.41
CA SER A 88 4.55 11.30 -0.49
C SER A 88 4.38 12.72 0.05
N ARG A 89 3.17 13.06 0.54
CA ARG A 89 2.92 14.37 1.16
C ARG A 89 3.75 14.60 2.42
N THR A 90 3.99 13.55 3.21
CA THR A 90 4.82 13.63 4.41
C THR A 90 6.28 13.89 4.05
N LEU A 91 6.81 13.21 3.03
CA LEU A 91 8.15 13.46 2.49
C LEU A 91 8.30 14.87 1.93
N GLU A 92 7.31 15.36 1.18
CA GLU A 92 7.31 16.75 0.70
C GLU A 92 7.39 17.76 1.85
N ARG A 93 6.63 17.53 2.94
CA ARG A 93 6.68 18.40 4.14
C ARG A 93 8.06 18.36 4.81
N LEU A 94 8.65 17.18 4.94
CA LEU A 94 10.00 17.04 5.50
C LEU A 94 11.04 17.80 4.66
N ASN A 95 10.98 17.65 3.33
CA ASN A 95 11.87 18.35 2.41
C ASN A 95 11.70 19.87 2.48
N ARG A 96 10.45 20.37 2.59
CA ARG A 96 10.19 21.81 2.78
C ARG A 96 10.76 22.33 4.09
N ILE A 97 10.55 21.64 5.21
CA ILE A 97 11.10 22.03 6.52
C ILE A 97 12.64 22.08 6.47
N GLN A 98 13.28 21.09 5.84
CA GLN A 98 14.73 21.08 5.67
C GLN A 98 15.22 22.21 4.74
N SER A 99 14.47 22.51 3.69
CA SER A 99 14.77 23.64 2.80
C SER A 99 14.63 24.97 3.55
N ASP A 100 13.52 25.19 4.27
CA ASP A 100 13.23 26.42 5.02
C ASP A 100 14.23 26.63 6.17
N ALA A 101 14.68 25.57 6.83
CA ALA A 101 15.77 25.63 7.81
C ALA A 101 17.11 26.06 7.19
N ASN A 102 17.33 25.79 5.89
CA ASN A 102 18.52 26.19 5.14
C ASN A 102 18.39 27.57 4.48
N VAL A 103 17.19 28.15 4.34
CA VAL A 103 17.00 29.50 3.78
C VAL A 103 17.03 30.57 4.88
N GLY A 104 18.26 30.88 5.32
CA GLY A 104 18.70 32.22 5.72
C GLY A 104 18.02 32.87 6.93
N SER A 105 18.72 32.85 8.08
CA SER A 105 18.47 33.92 9.05
C SER A 105 18.89 35.25 8.43
N TYR A 106 18.03 36.26 8.53
CA TYR A 106 18.37 37.62 8.15
C TYR A 106 18.79 38.36 9.42
N ASN A 107 19.91 39.07 9.37
CA ASN A 107 20.27 39.97 10.47
C ASN A 107 19.27 41.17 10.52
N GLN A 108 19.29 41.94 11.60
CA GLN A 108 18.44 43.14 11.80
C GLN A 108 18.54 44.21 10.69
N TYR A 109 19.49 44.06 9.76
CA TYR A 109 19.73 44.95 8.61
C TYR A 109 19.32 44.32 7.27
N GLY A 110 18.67 43.15 7.27
CA GLY A 110 18.17 42.48 6.06
C GLY A 110 19.25 41.75 5.24
N GLY A 111 20.44 41.52 5.80
CA GLY A 111 21.49 40.70 5.17
C GLY A 111 21.30 39.21 5.45
N ARG A 112 21.42 38.36 4.42
CA ARG A 112 21.40 36.89 4.56
C ARG A 112 22.61 36.41 5.36
N VAL A 113 22.38 35.72 6.47
CA VAL A 113 23.43 35.06 7.26
C VAL A 113 23.51 33.61 6.78
N GLN A 114 24.65 33.24 6.20
CA GLN A 114 24.93 31.86 5.80
C GLN A 114 25.42 31.09 7.03
N PHE A 115 24.66 30.09 7.49
CA PHE A 115 25.08 29.21 8.58
C PHE A 115 26.02 28.12 8.06
N THR A 116 27.17 28.52 7.54
CA THR A 116 28.29 27.60 7.33
C THR A 116 29.23 27.78 8.52
N ASP A 117 29.11 26.89 9.49
CA ASP A 117 30.08 26.64 10.58
C ASP A 117 29.94 27.43 11.90
N ALA A 118 28.74 27.46 12.50
CA ALA A 118 28.57 27.93 13.88
C ALA A 118 28.98 26.86 14.92
N ARG A 119 30.27 26.51 14.98
CA ARG A 119 30.89 25.95 16.18
C ARG A 119 31.55 27.08 16.98
N GLY A 120 30.82 27.76 17.86
CA GLY A 120 31.47 28.74 18.73
C GLY A 120 30.55 29.65 19.55
N ARG A 121 30.41 29.30 20.84
CA ARG A 121 30.23 30.17 22.01
C ARG A 121 29.17 31.29 21.90
N PHE A 122 27.99 31.01 22.45
CA PHE A 122 27.16 32.07 23.04
C PHE A 122 27.83 32.55 24.33
N GLU A 123 28.56 33.66 24.29
CA GLU A 123 28.79 34.45 25.50
C GLU A 123 27.60 35.39 25.71
N SER A 124 26.77 35.07 26.71
CA SER A 124 25.78 35.99 27.25
C SER A 124 26.50 37.06 28.08
N LYS A 125 26.47 38.33 27.64
CA LYS A 125 26.94 39.45 28.46
C LYS A 125 25.83 39.98 29.36
N ALA A 126 26.17 40.08 30.65
CA ALA A 126 25.62 41.02 31.61
C ALA A 126 26.14 42.44 31.35
#